data_AF-A0A0B8PIR3-F1
#
_entry.id   AF-A0A0B8PIR3-F1
#
_cell.length_a   1.000
_cell.length_b   1.000
_cell.length_c   1.000
_cell.angle_alpha   90.00
_cell.angle_beta   90.00
_cell.angle_gamma   90.00
#
_symmetry.space_group_name_H-M   'P 1'
#
loop_
_entity.id
_entity.type
_entity.pdbx_description
1 polymer ?
#
loop_
_entity_poly.entity_id
_entity_poly.type
_entity_poly.pdbx_seq_one_letter_code
_entity_poly.pdbx_strand_id
1 'polypeptide(L)' 'MSLAKQLQSQKQLGTFVKTPHPHVIEVLALSNLDFIILDAEHSPYDRASLDLCIMTARLSGLPSLVRVPDAQPSTCSMP' A
#
# COMPACT_ATOMS: atom_id res chain seq x y z
N MET A 1 7.07 -15.57 2.93
CA MET A 1 5.80 -16.06 2.33
C MET A 1 5.08 -14.86 1.73
N SER A 2 4.28 -15.02 0.68
CA SER A 2 3.52 -13.92 0.09
C SER A 2 2.33 -13.53 0.98
N LEU A 3 1.97 -12.24 0.98
CA LEU A 3 0.79 -11.72 1.68
C LEU A 3 -0.48 -12.51 1.31
N ALA A 4 -0.66 -12.82 0.03
CA ALA A 4 -1.80 -13.62 -0.44
C ALA A 4 -1.93 -14.98 0.27
N LYS A 5 -0.81 -15.65 0.57
CA LYS A 5 -0.82 -16.93 1.30
C LYS A 5 -1.09 -16.74 2.79
N GLN A 6 -0.62 -15.63 3.38
CA GLN A 6 -0.88 -15.29 4.78
C GLN A 6 -2.37 -14.98 5.00
N LEU A 7 -3.00 -14.22 4.11
CA LEU A 7 -4.43 -13.89 4.16
C LEU A 7 -5.34 -15.12 4.13
N GLN A 8 -4.89 -16.24 3.54
CA GLN A 8 -5.65 -17.50 3.50
C GLN A 8 -5.50 -18.33 4.79
N SER A 9 -4.46 -18.11 5.58
CA SER A 9 -4.06 -18.99 6.68
C SER A 9 -4.21 -18.37 8.07
N GLN A 10 -4.23 -17.05 8.17
CA GLN A 10 -4.32 -16.33 9.44
C GLN A 10 -5.03 -14.98 9.29
N LYS A 11 -5.66 -14.52 10.38
CA LYS A 11 -6.19 -13.15 10.45
C LYS A 11 -5.04 -12.16 10.38
N GLN A 12 -5.20 -11.13 9.57
CA GLN A 12 -4.22 -10.06 9.41
C GLN A 12 -4.86 -8.71 9.69
N LEU A 13 -4.08 -7.80 10.27
CA LEU A 13 -4.50 -6.45 10.56
C LEU A 13 -3.79 -5.47 9.62
N GLY A 14 -4.58 -4.70 8.88
CA GLY A 14 -4.08 -3.65 8.01
C GLY A 14 -4.93 -2.40 8.09
N THR A 15 -4.41 -1.29 7.56
CA THR A 15 -5.11 -0.01 7.54
C THR A 15 -5.05 0.67 6.17
N PHE A 16 -6.00 1.57 5.93
CA PHE A 16 -5.99 2.46 4.78
C PHE A 16 -5.10 3.67 5.05
N VAL A 17 -4.26 4.01 4.06
CA VAL A 17 -3.42 5.19 4.07
C VAL A 17 -3.96 6.19 3.06
N LYS A 18 -4.54 7.27 3.60
CA LYS A 18 -5.12 8.37 2.82
C LYS A 18 -4.13 9.50 2.56
N THR A 19 -3.08 9.61 3.39
CA THR A 19 -2.09 10.69 3.28
C THR A 19 -0.93 10.24 2.39
N PRO A 20 -0.72 10.88 1.22
CA PRO A 20 0.26 10.45 0.23
C PRO A 20 1.68 10.93 0.58
N HIS A 21 2.22 10.48 1.71
CA HIS A 21 3.53 10.91 2.19
C HIS A 21 4.35 9.75 2.79
N PRO A 22 5.63 9.57 2.39
CA PRO A 22 6.46 8.46 2.85
C PRO A 22 6.65 8.40 4.37
N HIS A 23 6.80 9.55 5.05
CA HIS A 23 6.88 9.58 6.52
C HIS A 23 5.71 8.86 7.22
N VAL A 24 4.50 8.89 6.64
CA VAL A 24 3.35 8.16 7.19
C VAL A 24 3.59 6.66 7.12
N ILE A 25 4.17 6.19 6.02
CA ILE A 25 4.52 4.78 5.82
C ILE A 25 5.62 4.35 6.78
N GLU A 26 6.65 5.18 6.99
CA GLU A 26 7.73 4.90 7.95
C GLU A 26 7.18 4.75 9.37
N VAL A 27 6.32 5.67 9.80
CA VAL A 27 5.67 5.61 11.12
C VAL A 27 4.80 4.36 11.25
N LEU A 28 4.02 4.04 10.21
CA LEU A 28 3.19 2.83 10.21
C LEU A 28 4.03 1.54 10.20
N ALA A 29 5.22 1.55 9.62
CA ALA A 29 6.13 0.41 9.64
C ALA A 29 6.71 0.12 11.04
N LEU A 30 6.69 1.11 11.94
CA LEU A 30 7.04 0.92 13.36
C LEU A 30 5.88 0.33 14.18
N SER A 31 4.69 0.18 13.58
CA SER A 31 3.54 -0.44 14.21
C SER A 31 3.50 -1.95 13.98
N ASN A 32 2.59 -2.65 14.67
CA ASN A 32 2.37 -4.09 14.52
C ASN A 32 1.35 -4.43 13.41
N LEU A 33 1.27 -3.62 12.36
CA LEU A 33 0.41 -3.90 11.21
C LEU A 33 1.05 -4.95 10.30
N ASP A 34 0.24 -5.86 9.79
CA ASP A 34 0.68 -6.90 8.85
C ASP A 34 0.82 -6.35 7.42
N PHE A 35 0.01 -5.34 7.07
CA PHE A 35 0.04 -4.70 5.76
C PHE A 35 -0.64 -3.32 5.78
N ILE A 36 -0.48 -2.56 4.69
CA ILE A 36 -1.17 -1.29 4.44
C ILE A 36 -1.87 -1.29 3.09
N ILE A 37 -2.91 -0.47 2.96
CA ILE A 37 -3.61 -0.21 1.69
C ILE A 37 -3.43 1.26 1.33
N LEU A 38 -2.66 1.54 0.28
CA LEU A 38 -2.54 2.87 -0.30
C LEU A 38 -3.80 3.15 -1.11
N ASP A 39 -4.56 4.17 -0.69
CA ASP A 39 -5.87 4.44 -1.25
C ASP A 39 -5.84 5.50 -2.36
N ALA A 40 -5.52 5.07 -3.58
CA ALA A 40 -5.49 5.95 -4.75
C ALA A 40 -6.88 6.21 -5.37
N GLU A 41 -7.96 5.59 -4.85
CA GLU A 41 -9.33 5.81 -5.34
C GLU A 41 -9.94 7.09 -4.74
N HIS A 42 -9.73 7.33 -3.45
CA HIS A 42 -10.39 8.41 -2.72
C HIS A 42 -9.41 9.42 -2.09
N SER A 43 -8.12 9.31 -2.38
CA SER A 43 -7.09 10.19 -1.83
C SER A 43 -6.26 10.79 -2.96
N PRO A 44 -5.62 11.95 -2.74
CA PRO A 44 -4.91 12.68 -3.79
C PRO A 44 -3.53 12.07 -4.06
N TYR A 45 -3.47 10.77 -4.38
CA TYR A 45 -2.25 10.14 -4.87
C TYR A 45 -2.05 10.49 -6.34
N ASP A 46 -0.88 11.05 -6.65
CA ASP A 46 -0.33 11.02 -8.00
C ASP A 46 0.63 9.83 -8.16
N ARG A 47 1.17 9.63 -9.37
CA ARG A 47 2.09 8.51 -9.64
C ARG A 47 3.36 8.58 -8.79
N ALA A 48 3.96 9.77 -8.66
CA ALA A 48 5.23 9.93 -7.96
C ALA A 48 5.09 9.68 -6.46
N SER A 49 4.05 10.24 -5.83
CA SER A 49 3.75 10.01 -4.41
C SER A 49 3.39 8.55 -4.13
N LEU A 50 2.63 7.91 -5.01
CA LEU A 50 2.31 6.48 -4.89
C LEU A 50 3.56 5.61 -4.99
N ASP A 51 4.40 5.83 -6.01
CA ASP A 51 5.66 5.11 -6.19
C ASP A 51 6.60 5.30 -4.99
N LEU A 52 6.70 6.52 -4.46
CA LEU A 52 7.52 6.81 -3.29
C LEU A 52 6.99 6.11 -2.03
N CYS A 53 5.67 6.07 -1.82
CA CYS A 53 5.07 5.34 -0.71
C CYS A 53 5.28 3.81 -0.85
N ILE A 54 5.16 3.26 -2.06
CA ILE A 54 5.43 1.84 -2.33
C ILE A 54 6.90 1.51 -2.07
N MET A 55 7.82 2.37 -2.55
CA MET A 55 9.26 2.21 -2.30
C MET A 55 9.55 2.21 -0.81
N THR A 56 8.99 3.16 -0.07
CA THR A 56 9.16 3.28 1.38
C THR A 56 8.62 2.05 2.11
N ALA A 57 7.42 1.58 1.76
CA ALA A 57 6.83 0.37 2.33
C ALA A 57 7.72 -0.86 2.12
N ARG A 58 8.26 -1.02 0.90
CA ARG A 58 9.19 -2.11 0.56
C ARG A 58 10.49 -2.04 1.35
N LEU A 59 11.09 -0.86 1.49
CA LEU A 59 12.33 -0.67 2.25
C LEU A 59 12.12 -0.94 3.74
N SER A 60 10.95 -0.63 4.27
CA SER A 60 10.58 -0.88 5.67
C SER A 60 10.06 -2.29 5.92
N GLY A 61 10.00 -3.16 4.91
CA GLY A 61 9.50 -4.54 5.05
C GLY A 61 8.00 -4.64 5.34
N LEU A 62 7.24 -3.57 5.12
CA LEU A 62 5.79 -3.51 5.34
C LEU A 62 5.05 -3.82 4.02
N PRO A 63 4.34 -4.95 3.91
CA PRO A 63 3.57 -5.27 2.72
C PRO A 63 2.54 -4.18 2.39
N SER A 64 2.48 -3.76 1.13
CA SER A 64 1.54 -2.74 0.66
C SER A 64 0.65 -3.27 -0.46
N LEU A 65 -0.64 -2.97 -0.38
CA LEU A 65 -1.62 -3.10 -1.46
C LEU A 65 -1.98 -1.70 -1.98
N VAL A 66 -2.31 -1.60 -3.26
CA VAL A 66 -2.82 -0.36 -3.86
C VAL A 66 -4.28 -0.56 -4.21
N ARG A 67 -5.14 0.31 -3.70
CA ARG A 67 -6.52 0.42 -4.19
C ARG A 67 -6.54 1.43 -5.33
N VAL A 68 -6.68 0.92 -6.55
CA VAL A 68 -6.75 1.71 -7.78
C VAL A 68 -8.11 2.40 -7.94
N PRO A 69 -8.18 3.55 -8.63
CA PRO A 69 -9.43 4.28 -8.83
C PRO A 69 -10.43 3.57 -9.75
N ASP A 70 -9.95 2.76 -10.68
CA ASP A 70 -10.76 2.00 -11.62
C ASP A 70 -10.03 0.72 -12.07
N ALA A 71 -10.77 -0.20 -12.69
CA ALA A 71 -10.25 -1.47 -13.19
C ALA A 71 -9.80 -1.40 -14.67
N GLN A 72 -9.60 -0.21 -15.24
CA GLN A 72 -9.16 -0.10 -16.62
C GLN A 72 -7.73 -0.60 -16.76
N PRO A 73 -7.39 -1.25 -17.88
CA PRO A 73 -6.02 -1.65 -18.16
C PRO A 73 -5.05 -0.49 -18.02
N SER A 74 -5.34 0.71 -18.52
CA SER A 74 -4.44 1.88 -18.39
C SER A 74 -4.06 2.26 -16.96
N THR A 75 -4.88 1.86 -15.98
CA THR A 75 -4.69 2.14 -14.56
C THR A 75 -3.89 1.03 -13.88
N CYS A 76 -4.11 -0.22 -14.25
CA CYS A 76 -3.44 -1.40 -13.67
C CYS A 76 -2.17 -1.82 -14.43
N SER A 77 -2.13 -1.60 -15.74
CA SER A 77 -0.95 -1.76 -16.57
C SER A 77 -0.16 -0.47 -16.50
N MET A 78 0.76 -0.42 -15.54
CA MET A 78 1.95 0.40 -15.69
C MET A 78 2.60 0.01 -17.03
N PRO A 79 2.92 0.97 -17.93
CA PRO A 79 3.84 0.69 -19.03
C PRO A 79 5.23 0.28 -18.49
#